data_AF-A0A371PQ83-F1
#
_entry.id   AF-A0A371PQ83-F1
#
_cell.length_a   1.000
_cell.length_b   1.000
_cell.length_c   1.000
_cell.angle_alpha   90.00
_cell.angle_beta   90.00
_cell.angle_gamma   90.00
#
_symmetry.space_group_name_H-M   'P 1'
#
loop_
_entity.id
_entity.type
_entity.pdbx_description
1 polymer ?
#
loop_
_entity_poly.entity_id
_entity_poly.type
_entity_poly.pdbx_seq_one_letter_code
_entity_poly.pdbx_strand_id
1 'polypeptide(L)'
;MGADITDTQFQAALVLGGEGRSDEVRGVRLAALQTALVKASAEGNFRRTLVFHHVVKEAEAFAAGLPDVAAQLHAADPELYPGAIRADWLCGEHKPLHRRRVLAEFAEGIAADGTVVEKSYVSSAKVLGEGVDTKNCDSVYFADVRGSMPDLVQAVGRALRMQPGQGKVASLVVPVLLGPGETAETMLTSKAYGGLAKLLEALRAHDARIVEALAEPQAQSRTKGVQSRSGGQDGEGVGGGRGSCGLSAPARALLKFSTPRDPALLAAFINLRVVNPEHEHWRRGVEAAALYNRLHGNLRVPFTYRVPAGDREAETEAEGWPASLRSFPLGQWVADARRLYARGEMNTDRIEQLEKLGMVWSHFDLAWEEGLAAARGWTTAHGHLLAPLDATHQGYRVGIWLKNARAAARKAQEIEQRRAEGLPVESSAGAMTQQRREQLEDIDPSWCPAWPVTWQRRFHLVRLHLDEGGTLPTAAGDVVRQGEDLGRWVTSVRHGWDKLTGVQQWMCEQVLGIEPATGDEKPKPRTSQADKWATNLAAAQQFYEREGHLNVPRKHIETLTTGGEENNGSSEDQERREERRDVPLKLGAWINNQRSRAATLTPERIEQLSAVGMRWT
;
A
#
# COMPACT_ATOMS: atom_id res chain seq x y z
N MET A 1 -6.72 -17.60 37.36
CA MET A 1 -5.80 -18.45 38.12
C MET A 1 -4.69 -18.91 37.19
N GLY A 2 -3.43 -18.59 37.50
CA GLY A 2 -2.26 -19.14 36.80
C GLY A 2 -1.79 -20.39 37.54
N ALA A 3 -1.89 -21.56 36.91
CA ALA A 3 -1.37 -22.80 37.48
C ALA A 3 0.07 -22.99 37.00
N ASP A 4 1.05 -22.71 37.86
CA ASP A 4 2.46 -22.92 37.54
C ASP A 4 2.81 -24.40 37.75
N ILE A 5 3.33 -25.05 36.72
CA ILE A 5 3.71 -26.47 36.81
C ILE A 5 5.21 -26.58 36.60
N THR A 6 5.88 -27.13 37.60
CA THR A 6 7.27 -27.57 37.53
C THR A 6 7.28 -29.09 37.47
N ASP A 7 6.98 -29.65 36.30
CA ASP A 7 7.04 -31.10 36.11
C ASP A 7 8.47 -31.49 35.70
N THR A 8 9.15 -32.25 36.55
CA THR A 8 10.53 -32.71 36.33
C THR A 8 10.65 -33.67 35.13
N GLN A 9 9.59 -34.39 34.77
CA GLN A 9 9.55 -35.23 33.57
C GLN A 9 9.37 -34.41 32.30
N PHE A 10 8.56 -33.34 32.34
CA PHE A 10 8.44 -32.37 31.24
C PHE A 10 9.76 -31.60 31.01
N GLN A 11 10.43 -31.21 32.10
CA GLN A 11 11.75 -30.58 32.08
C GLN A 11 12.82 -31.52 31.48
N ALA A 12 12.81 -32.80 31.87
CA ALA A 12 13.70 -33.82 31.31
C ALA A 12 13.42 -34.08 29.82
N ALA A 13 12.16 -34.13 29.39
CA ALA A 13 11.77 -34.31 27.99
C ALA A 13 12.16 -33.11 27.10
N LEU A 14 12.11 -31.88 27.63
CA LEU A 14 12.56 -30.67 26.92
C LEU A 14 14.09 -30.61 26.75
N VAL A 15 14.85 -31.18 27.70
CA VAL A 15 16.32 -31.24 27.69
C VAL A 15 16.83 -32.38 26.79
N LEU A 16 16.10 -33.48 26.69
CA LEU A 16 16.50 -34.68 25.92
C LEU A 16 15.99 -34.71 24.47
N GLY A 17 14.99 -33.89 24.11
CA GLY A 17 14.34 -33.92 22.78
C GLY A 17 14.70 -32.74 21.88
N GLY A 18 15.54 -32.98 20.87
CA GLY A 18 15.76 -32.05 19.76
C GLY A 18 14.45 -31.80 18.98
N GLU A 19 14.13 -30.51 18.82
CA GLU A 19 12.92 -29.98 18.16
C GLU A 19 11.58 -30.37 18.82
N GLY A 20 10.81 -29.36 19.25
CA GLY A 20 9.48 -29.51 19.90
C GLY A 20 8.34 -30.05 19.01
N ARG A 21 8.63 -31.02 18.14
CA ARG A 21 7.72 -31.63 17.17
C ARG A 21 7.60 -33.17 17.26
N SER A 22 8.38 -33.87 18.07
CA SER A 22 8.22 -35.32 18.23
C SER A 22 6.91 -35.66 18.97
N ASP A 23 6.28 -36.78 18.60
CA ASP A 23 5.01 -37.22 19.20
C ASP A 23 5.17 -37.58 20.69
N GLU A 24 6.37 -37.95 21.12
CA GLU A 24 6.72 -38.20 22.52
C GLU A 24 6.68 -36.92 23.36
N VAL A 25 7.27 -35.81 22.86
CA VAL A 25 7.22 -34.49 23.54
C VAL A 25 5.78 -33.96 23.62
N ARG A 26 4.95 -34.25 22.60
CA ARG A 26 3.52 -33.91 22.62
C ARG A 26 2.75 -34.70 23.67
N GLY A 27 3.02 -36.00 23.80
CA GLY A 27 2.42 -36.86 24.82
C GLY A 27 2.74 -36.40 26.24
N VAL A 28 4.03 -36.14 26.51
CA VAL A 28 4.47 -35.64 27.84
C VAL A 28 3.86 -34.26 28.15
N ARG A 29 3.79 -33.36 27.15
CA ARG A 29 3.12 -32.06 27.31
C ARG A 29 1.63 -32.21 27.64
N LEU A 30 0.92 -33.11 26.97
CA LEU A 30 -0.50 -33.36 27.22
C LEU A 30 -0.74 -33.92 28.62
N ALA A 31 0.08 -34.87 29.06
CA ALA A 31 0.02 -35.42 30.42
C ALA A 31 0.22 -34.32 31.47
N ALA A 32 1.25 -33.47 31.31
CA ALA A 32 1.49 -32.34 32.22
C ALA A 32 0.30 -31.37 32.28
N LEU A 33 -0.35 -31.08 31.14
CA LEU A 33 -1.55 -30.23 31.08
C LEU A 33 -2.78 -30.92 31.73
N GLN A 34 -2.93 -32.23 31.60
CA GLN A 34 -3.99 -33.00 32.27
C GLN A 34 -3.80 -32.98 33.78
N THR A 35 -2.58 -33.22 34.25
CA THR A 35 -2.21 -33.12 35.66
C THR A 35 -2.46 -31.71 36.20
N ALA A 36 -2.13 -30.67 35.43
CA ALA A 36 -2.44 -29.28 35.77
C ALA A 36 -3.92 -29.06 36.07
N LEU A 37 -4.76 -29.56 35.17
CA LEU A 37 -6.20 -29.34 35.21
C LEU A 37 -6.79 -30.02 36.45
N VAL A 38 -6.43 -31.27 36.70
CA VAL A 38 -6.93 -32.02 37.87
C VAL A 38 -6.47 -31.36 39.17
N LYS A 39 -5.21 -30.90 39.24
CA LYS A 39 -4.68 -30.15 40.40
C LYS A 39 -5.39 -28.83 40.62
N ALA A 40 -5.49 -28.00 39.58
CA ALA A 40 -6.18 -26.71 39.66
C ALA A 40 -7.67 -26.88 40.00
N SER A 41 -8.30 -27.95 39.50
CA SER A 41 -9.69 -28.30 39.80
C SER A 41 -9.90 -28.78 41.24
N ALA A 42 -8.92 -29.49 41.82
CA ALA A 42 -8.91 -29.85 43.25
C ALA A 42 -8.73 -28.61 44.13
N GLU A 43 -7.70 -27.81 43.88
CA GLU A 43 -7.39 -26.60 44.65
C GLU A 43 -8.48 -25.53 44.55
N GLY A 44 -9.06 -25.37 43.35
CA GLY A 44 -10.11 -24.40 43.07
C GLY A 44 -11.54 -24.89 43.36
N ASN A 45 -11.72 -26.16 43.74
CA ASN A 45 -13.01 -26.83 43.89
C ASN A 45 -13.95 -26.64 42.68
N PHE A 46 -13.39 -26.80 41.47
CA PHE A 46 -14.15 -26.70 40.23
C PHE A 46 -14.91 -27.99 39.98
N ARG A 47 -16.21 -27.90 39.69
CA ARG A 47 -17.06 -29.06 39.41
C ARG A 47 -17.33 -29.23 37.92
N ARG A 48 -17.41 -28.13 37.17
CA ARG A 48 -17.73 -28.15 35.73
C ARG A 48 -16.78 -27.25 34.97
N THR A 49 -15.76 -27.86 34.37
CA THR A 49 -14.70 -27.15 33.67
C THR A 49 -14.76 -27.38 32.16
N LEU A 50 -14.80 -26.28 31.39
CA LEU A 50 -14.61 -26.33 29.94
C LEU A 50 -13.13 -26.19 29.60
N VAL A 51 -12.60 -27.08 28.78
CA VAL A 51 -11.18 -27.13 28.39
C VAL A 51 -11.07 -26.70 26.93
N PHE A 52 -10.34 -25.63 26.63
CA PHE A 52 -10.19 -25.12 25.27
C PHE A 52 -8.89 -25.58 24.62
N HIS A 53 -9.02 -26.09 23.40
CA HIS A 53 -7.92 -26.54 22.57
C HIS A 53 -7.98 -25.87 21.19
N HIS A 54 -6.81 -25.62 20.62
CA HIS A 54 -6.68 -25.09 19.26
C HIS A 54 -6.79 -26.17 18.17
N VAL A 55 -6.44 -27.43 18.50
CA VAL A 55 -6.39 -28.58 17.59
C VAL A 55 -7.36 -29.65 18.08
N VAL A 56 -8.17 -30.18 17.14
CA VAL A 56 -9.19 -31.20 17.44
C VAL A 56 -8.55 -32.49 17.98
N LYS A 57 -7.47 -32.97 17.36
CA LYS A 57 -6.74 -34.17 17.81
C LYS A 57 -6.22 -34.04 19.25
N GLU A 58 -5.79 -32.85 19.66
CA GLU A 58 -5.35 -32.62 21.03
C GLU A 58 -6.52 -32.61 22.01
N ALA A 59 -7.68 -32.05 21.63
CA ALA A 59 -8.88 -32.07 22.46
C ALA A 59 -9.39 -33.49 22.73
N GLU A 60 -9.38 -34.32 21.68
CA GLU A 60 -9.75 -35.74 21.76
C GLU A 60 -8.78 -36.53 22.64
N ALA A 61 -7.47 -36.42 22.36
CA ALA A 61 -6.44 -37.10 23.14
C ALA A 61 -6.43 -36.66 24.61
N PHE A 62 -6.67 -35.37 24.86
CA PHE A 62 -6.75 -34.80 26.20
C PHE A 62 -7.93 -35.38 26.98
N ALA A 63 -9.12 -35.44 26.38
CA ALA A 63 -10.30 -36.03 27.03
C ALA A 63 -10.12 -37.53 27.28
N ALA A 64 -9.52 -38.26 26.33
CA ALA A 64 -9.32 -39.71 26.46
C ALA A 64 -8.36 -40.08 27.60
N GLY A 65 -7.26 -39.33 27.80
CA GLY A 65 -6.27 -39.65 28.85
C GLY A 65 -6.56 -39.04 30.23
N LEU A 66 -7.54 -38.15 30.36
CA LEU A 66 -7.82 -37.45 31.61
C LEU A 66 -8.28 -38.39 32.75
N PRO A 67 -9.15 -39.41 32.51
CA PRO A 67 -9.53 -40.38 33.54
C PRO A 67 -8.34 -41.14 34.12
N ASP A 68 -7.39 -41.56 33.27
CA ASP A 68 -6.20 -42.30 33.71
C ASP A 68 -5.30 -41.43 34.61
N VAL A 69 -5.08 -40.17 34.24
CA VAL A 69 -4.32 -39.22 35.05
C VAL A 69 -5.02 -38.92 36.38
N ALA A 70 -6.35 -38.78 36.37
CA ALA A 70 -7.11 -38.56 37.59
C ALA A 70 -7.05 -39.79 38.52
N ALA A 71 -7.13 -41.01 37.99
CA ALA A 71 -6.98 -42.23 38.76
C ALA A 71 -5.58 -42.36 39.38
N GLN A 72 -4.53 -42.01 38.63
CA GLN A 72 -3.16 -41.99 39.15
C GLN A 72 -2.96 -40.96 40.28
N LEU A 73 -3.53 -39.76 40.14
CA LEU A 73 -3.48 -38.74 41.18
C LEU A 73 -4.29 -39.14 42.41
N HIS A 74 -5.49 -39.71 42.22
CA HIS A 74 -6.31 -40.24 43.31
C HIS A 74 -5.62 -41.38 44.07
N ALA A 75 -4.89 -42.26 43.37
CA ALA A 75 -4.09 -43.29 44.03
C ALA A 75 -2.96 -42.71 44.88
N ALA A 76 -2.43 -41.54 44.53
CA ALA A 76 -1.41 -40.84 45.30
C ALA A 76 -1.99 -40.07 46.50
N ASP A 77 -3.14 -39.42 46.34
CA ASP A 77 -3.87 -38.71 47.40
C ASP A 77 -5.39 -38.84 47.21
N PRO A 78 -6.02 -39.84 47.87
CA PRO A 78 -7.45 -40.11 47.72
C PRO A 78 -8.37 -39.04 48.33
N GLU A 79 -7.86 -38.23 49.26
CA GLU A 79 -8.67 -37.20 49.95
C GLU A 79 -8.75 -35.91 49.11
N LEU A 80 -7.71 -35.60 48.34
CA LEU A 80 -7.62 -34.36 47.56
C LEU A 80 -8.16 -34.49 46.12
N TYR A 81 -7.97 -35.65 45.49
CA TYR A 81 -8.34 -35.86 44.09
C TYR A 81 -9.57 -36.77 43.95
N PRO A 82 -10.50 -36.50 43.01
CA PRO A 82 -11.71 -37.32 42.84
C PRO A 82 -11.38 -38.69 42.24
N GLY A 83 -12.01 -39.75 42.76
CA GLY A 83 -11.84 -41.11 42.24
C GLY A 83 -12.58 -41.40 40.92
N ALA A 84 -13.67 -40.67 40.64
CA ALA A 84 -14.44 -40.80 39.41
C ALA A 84 -14.67 -39.41 38.78
N ILE A 85 -14.29 -39.28 37.50
CA ILE A 85 -14.45 -38.05 36.73
C ILE A 85 -15.10 -38.35 35.38
N ARG A 86 -15.79 -37.36 34.83
CA ARG A 86 -16.25 -37.38 33.43
C ARG A 86 -15.33 -36.53 32.58
N ALA A 87 -14.89 -37.07 31.45
CA ALA A 87 -14.13 -36.35 30.44
C ALA A 87 -14.68 -36.67 29.05
N ASP A 88 -15.07 -35.64 28.29
CA ASP A 88 -15.55 -35.76 26.91
C ASP A 88 -14.97 -34.66 26.03
N TRP A 89 -15.16 -34.77 24.71
CA TRP A 89 -14.71 -33.75 23.77
C TRP A 89 -15.76 -33.39 22.71
N LEU A 90 -15.65 -32.17 22.17
CA LEU A 90 -16.53 -31.64 21.13
C LEU A 90 -15.74 -30.87 20.05
N CYS A 91 -16.04 -31.14 18.79
CA CYS A 91 -15.59 -30.33 17.63
C CYS A 91 -16.77 -29.87 16.75
N GLY A 92 -16.50 -28.96 15.82
CA GLY A 92 -17.53 -28.36 14.96
C GLY A 92 -18.20 -29.34 14.01
N GLU A 93 -17.55 -30.47 13.74
CA GLU A 93 -18.06 -31.54 12.86
C GLU A 93 -19.10 -32.44 13.56
N HIS A 94 -19.20 -32.36 14.89
CA HIS A 94 -20.21 -33.12 15.64
C HIS A 94 -21.64 -32.65 15.34
N LYS A 95 -22.52 -33.63 15.07
CA LYS A 95 -23.95 -33.38 14.81
C LYS A 95 -24.59 -32.59 15.97
N PRO A 96 -25.52 -31.65 15.70
CA PRO A 96 -26.16 -30.83 16.74
C PRO A 96 -26.79 -31.63 17.90
N LEU A 97 -27.40 -32.78 17.61
CA LEU A 97 -27.98 -33.65 18.64
C LEU A 97 -26.92 -34.25 19.59
N HIS A 98 -25.77 -34.66 19.03
CA HIS A 98 -24.66 -35.17 19.83
C HIS A 98 -24.07 -34.07 20.73
N ARG A 99 -23.88 -32.86 20.18
CA ARG A 99 -23.42 -31.70 20.96
C ARG A 99 -24.37 -31.40 22.13
N ARG A 100 -25.68 -31.33 21.88
CA ARG A 100 -26.69 -31.10 22.93
C ARG A 100 -26.66 -32.17 24.02
N ARG A 101 -26.49 -33.44 23.64
CA ARG A 101 -26.41 -34.55 24.59
C ARG A 101 -25.20 -34.41 25.51
N VAL A 102 -23.99 -34.25 24.94
CA VAL A 102 -22.74 -34.12 25.73
C VAL A 102 -22.80 -32.90 26.66
N LEU A 103 -23.37 -31.80 26.22
CA LEU A 103 -23.51 -30.59 27.04
C LEU A 103 -24.54 -30.74 28.18
N ALA A 104 -25.63 -31.49 27.95
CA ALA A 104 -26.60 -31.80 28.99
C ALA A 104 -25.99 -32.73 30.05
N GLU A 105 -25.34 -33.80 29.62
CA GLU A 105 -24.65 -34.74 30.52
C GLU A 105 -23.51 -34.05 31.29
N PHE A 106 -22.81 -33.10 30.68
CA PHE A 106 -21.81 -32.25 31.34
C PHE A 106 -22.42 -31.37 32.45
N ALA A 107 -23.56 -30.73 32.17
CA ALA A 107 -24.24 -29.87 33.12
C ALA A 107 -24.83 -30.64 34.32
N GLU A 108 -25.26 -31.88 34.08
CA GLU A 108 -25.83 -32.78 35.09
C GLU A 108 -24.73 -33.57 35.85
N GLY A 109 -23.55 -33.72 35.25
CA GLY A 109 -22.42 -34.44 35.85
C GLY A 109 -22.61 -35.96 35.84
N ILE A 110 -23.19 -36.50 34.76
CA ILE A 110 -23.47 -37.93 34.63
C ILE A 110 -22.37 -38.55 33.77
N ALA A 111 -21.60 -39.52 34.26
CA ALA A 111 -20.58 -40.22 33.48
C ALA A 111 -21.20 -41.19 32.43
N ALA A 112 -20.38 -41.76 31.56
CA ALA A 112 -20.82 -42.61 30.45
C ALA A 112 -21.57 -43.89 30.90
N ASP A 113 -21.40 -44.31 32.15
CA ASP A 113 -22.04 -45.45 32.81
C ASP A 113 -23.32 -45.07 33.60
N GLY A 114 -23.72 -43.80 33.59
CA GLY A 114 -24.89 -43.29 34.31
C GLY A 114 -24.60 -42.87 35.76
N THR A 115 -23.35 -42.95 36.23
CA THR A 115 -22.98 -42.52 37.59
C THR A 115 -22.89 -41.00 37.69
N VAL A 116 -23.35 -40.42 38.81
CA VAL A 116 -23.17 -38.99 39.06
C VAL A 116 -21.75 -38.77 39.58
N VAL A 117 -20.94 -38.06 38.81
CA VAL A 117 -19.56 -37.71 39.14
C VAL A 117 -19.49 -36.32 39.76
N GLU A 118 -18.52 -36.15 40.66
CA GLU A 118 -18.29 -34.88 41.34
C GLU A 118 -17.71 -33.82 40.39
N LYS A 119 -16.84 -34.23 39.44
CA LYS A 119 -16.15 -33.35 38.51
C LYS A 119 -16.31 -33.79 37.07
N SER A 120 -16.67 -32.83 36.21
CA SER A 120 -16.95 -33.03 34.79
C SER A 120 -16.15 -32.06 33.93
N TYR A 121 -15.53 -32.60 32.89
CA TYR A 121 -14.64 -31.88 31.97
C TYR A 121 -15.08 -32.07 30.53
N VAL A 122 -15.20 -30.99 29.77
CA VAL A 122 -15.47 -31.06 28.32
C VAL A 122 -14.41 -30.29 27.54
N SER A 123 -13.67 -31.01 26.69
CA SER A 123 -12.66 -30.47 25.79
C SER A 123 -13.28 -29.97 24.50
N SER A 124 -13.13 -28.69 24.19
CA SER A 124 -13.70 -28.05 23.00
C SER A 124 -12.64 -27.53 22.06
N ALA A 125 -12.82 -27.79 20.77
CA ALA A 125 -12.07 -27.17 19.69
C ALA A 125 -13.02 -26.49 18.69
N LYS A 126 -12.99 -25.15 18.64
CA LYS A 126 -13.76 -24.29 17.70
C LYS A 126 -15.31 -24.38 17.77
N VAL A 127 -15.92 -24.98 18.80
CA VAL A 127 -17.38 -25.24 18.83
C VAL A 127 -18.20 -24.17 19.54
N LEU A 128 -17.61 -23.45 20.49
CA LEU A 128 -18.37 -22.67 21.48
C LEU A 128 -18.69 -21.23 21.06
N GLY A 129 -18.36 -20.82 19.84
CA GLY A 129 -18.74 -19.51 19.28
C GLY A 129 -20.23 -19.40 18.92
N GLU A 130 -20.90 -20.52 18.64
CA GLU A 130 -22.27 -20.56 18.12
C GLU A 130 -23.26 -21.11 19.17
N GLY A 131 -23.88 -20.21 19.96
CA GLY A 131 -25.21 -20.44 20.53
C GLY A 131 -25.38 -21.52 21.60
N VAL A 132 -24.34 -21.88 22.35
CA VAL A 132 -24.43 -22.85 23.45
C VAL A 132 -24.41 -22.16 24.82
N ASP A 133 -25.52 -22.26 25.56
CA ASP A 133 -25.60 -21.90 26.98
C ASP A 133 -25.23 -23.13 27.83
N THR A 134 -24.04 -23.11 28.42
CA THR A 134 -23.60 -24.19 29.34
C THR A 134 -24.06 -23.89 30.75
N LYS A 135 -25.25 -24.36 31.11
CA LYS A 135 -25.77 -24.28 32.47
C LYS A 135 -24.77 -24.93 33.44
N ASN A 136 -24.55 -24.28 34.59
CA ASN A 136 -23.71 -24.74 35.71
C ASN A 136 -22.20 -24.84 35.44
N CYS A 137 -21.68 -24.28 34.34
CA CYS A 137 -20.23 -24.13 34.15
C CYS A 137 -19.65 -23.14 35.17
N ASP A 138 -18.60 -23.53 35.89
CA ASP A 138 -17.96 -22.71 36.92
C ASP A 138 -16.53 -22.26 36.55
N SER A 139 -15.91 -22.93 35.58
CA SER A 139 -14.52 -22.72 35.24
C SER A 139 -14.19 -23.01 33.78
N VAL A 140 -13.15 -22.33 33.29
CA VAL A 140 -12.62 -22.49 31.94
C VAL A 140 -11.11 -22.65 32.01
N TYR A 141 -10.59 -23.70 31.37
CA TYR A 141 -9.17 -24.01 31.27
C TYR A 141 -8.68 -23.84 29.84
N PHE A 142 -7.62 -23.08 29.63
CA PHE A 142 -7.03 -22.86 28.31
C PHE A 142 -5.80 -23.77 28.10
N ALA A 143 -5.99 -24.94 27.49
CA ALA A 143 -4.90 -25.91 27.27
C ALA A 143 -3.90 -25.44 26.18
N ASP A 144 -4.38 -24.70 25.18
CA ASP A 144 -3.53 -24.00 24.23
C ASP A 144 -4.14 -22.63 23.87
N VAL A 145 -3.27 -21.62 23.77
CA VAL A 145 -3.61 -20.20 23.53
C VAL A 145 -3.37 -19.77 22.08
N ARG A 146 -3.22 -20.72 21.16
CA ARG A 146 -3.04 -20.46 19.72
C ARG A 146 -4.39 -20.21 19.02
N GLY A 147 -4.64 -18.97 18.56
CA GLY A 147 -5.86 -18.58 17.80
C GLY A 147 -6.30 -17.13 18.06
N SER A 148 -7.47 -16.74 17.52
CA SER A 148 -8.15 -15.47 17.83
C SER A 148 -8.73 -15.53 19.24
N MET A 149 -7.97 -15.05 20.22
CA MET A 149 -8.36 -15.03 21.63
C MET A 149 -9.58 -14.13 21.94
N PRO A 150 -9.78 -12.98 21.26
CA PRO A 150 -10.96 -12.13 21.50
C PRO A 150 -12.30 -12.87 21.27
N ASP A 151 -12.37 -13.72 20.23
CA ASP A 151 -13.55 -14.52 19.92
C ASP A 151 -13.79 -15.61 20.97
N LEU A 152 -12.71 -16.21 21.49
CA LEU A 152 -12.77 -17.22 22.56
C LEU A 152 -13.23 -16.60 23.88
N VAL A 153 -12.72 -15.43 24.26
CA VAL A 153 -13.15 -14.73 25.48
C VAL A 153 -14.62 -14.28 25.35
N GLN A 154 -15.05 -13.86 24.16
CA GLN A 154 -16.46 -13.52 23.92
C GLN A 154 -17.37 -14.75 24.00
N ALA A 155 -16.93 -15.90 23.48
CA ALA A 155 -17.63 -17.19 23.61
C ALA A 155 -17.70 -17.64 25.07
N VAL A 156 -16.61 -17.49 25.83
CA VAL A 156 -16.53 -17.79 27.26
C VAL A 156 -17.46 -16.88 28.07
N GLY A 157 -17.51 -15.58 27.79
CA GLY A 157 -18.46 -14.64 28.41
C GLY A 157 -19.93 -14.96 28.11
N ARG A 158 -20.21 -15.63 26.98
CA ARG A 158 -21.55 -16.16 26.64
C ARG A 158 -21.84 -17.49 27.32
N ALA A 159 -20.84 -18.36 27.49
CA ALA A 159 -20.96 -19.68 28.11
C ALA A 159 -21.05 -19.62 29.66
N LEU A 160 -20.47 -18.59 30.27
CA LEU A 160 -20.43 -18.38 31.73
C LEU A 160 -21.55 -17.46 32.25
N ARG A 161 -22.66 -17.31 31.52
CA ARG A 161 -23.76 -16.38 31.86
C ARG A 161 -24.19 -16.52 33.33
N MET A 162 -23.97 -15.45 34.09
CA MET A 162 -24.49 -15.30 35.44
C MET A 162 -26.00 -15.05 35.37
N GLN A 163 -26.81 -15.81 36.12
CA GLN A 163 -28.17 -15.37 36.39
C GLN A 163 -28.14 -14.12 37.30
N PRO A 164 -28.92 -13.07 37.02
CA PRO A 164 -28.98 -11.88 37.88
C PRO A 164 -29.27 -12.27 39.33
N GLY A 165 -28.40 -11.87 40.26
CA GLY A 165 -28.54 -12.14 41.71
C GLY A 165 -27.78 -13.35 42.28
N GLN A 166 -27.11 -14.17 41.46
CA GLN A 166 -26.44 -15.40 41.94
C GLN A 166 -25.01 -15.23 42.47
N GLY A 167 -24.33 -14.10 42.25
CA GLY A 167 -23.00 -13.82 42.82
C GLY A 167 -21.87 -14.83 42.49
N LYS A 168 -22.05 -15.71 41.51
CA LYS A 168 -21.07 -16.75 41.17
C LYS A 168 -19.84 -16.17 40.47
N VAL A 169 -18.66 -16.45 41.00
CA VAL A 169 -17.36 -16.10 40.40
C VAL A 169 -16.97 -17.21 39.43
N ALA A 170 -16.86 -16.89 38.13
CA ALA A 170 -16.35 -17.82 37.15
C ALA A 170 -14.82 -17.78 37.09
N SER A 171 -14.18 -18.95 37.09
CA SER A 171 -12.72 -19.06 37.21
C SER A 171 -12.06 -19.39 35.88
N LEU A 172 -11.15 -18.52 35.42
CA LEU A 172 -10.31 -18.78 34.24
C LEU A 172 -8.97 -19.38 34.68
N VAL A 173 -8.55 -20.48 34.08
CA VAL A 173 -7.31 -21.20 34.40
C VAL A 173 -6.39 -21.21 33.20
N VAL A 174 -5.15 -20.74 33.39
CA VAL A 174 -4.09 -20.77 32.37
C VAL A 174 -2.90 -21.56 32.91
N PRO A 175 -2.52 -22.67 32.27
CA PRO A 175 -1.32 -23.40 32.63
C PRO A 175 -0.07 -22.66 32.16
N VAL A 176 0.92 -22.55 33.05
CA VAL A 176 2.26 -22.02 32.72
C VAL A 176 3.27 -23.16 32.90
N LEU A 177 3.73 -23.70 31.76
CA LEU A 177 4.77 -24.71 31.72
C LEU A 177 6.13 -24.02 31.65
N LEU A 178 6.83 -23.96 32.77
CA LEU A 178 8.18 -23.37 32.84
C LEU A 178 9.18 -24.30 32.15
N GLY A 179 10.16 -23.74 31.43
CA GLY A 179 11.28 -24.47 30.83
C GLY A 179 12.49 -24.62 31.78
N PRO A 180 13.59 -25.26 31.32
CA PRO A 180 14.76 -25.51 32.16
C PRO A 180 15.44 -24.23 32.61
N GLY A 181 15.53 -24.01 33.93
CA GLY A 181 16.09 -22.79 34.52
C GLY A 181 15.15 -21.58 34.54
N GLU A 182 13.92 -21.70 34.01
CA GLU A 182 12.90 -20.67 34.16
C GLU A 182 12.26 -20.76 35.54
N THR A 183 12.30 -19.65 36.28
CA THR A 183 11.68 -19.53 37.60
C THR A 183 10.54 -18.53 37.57
N ALA A 184 9.77 -18.52 38.64
CA ALA A 184 8.71 -17.54 38.89
C ALA A 184 9.16 -16.08 38.65
N GLU A 185 10.40 -15.74 38.97
CA GLU A 185 10.94 -14.37 38.88
C GLU A 185 11.26 -13.94 37.45
N THR A 186 11.34 -14.89 36.51
CA THR A 186 11.63 -14.62 35.08
C THR A 186 10.40 -14.21 34.25
N MET A 187 9.27 -13.90 34.91
CA MET A 187 7.97 -13.62 34.28
C MET A 187 7.98 -12.54 33.20
N LEU A 188 8.82 -11.51 33.36
CA LEU A 188 8.91 -10.36 32.45
C LEU A 188 9.53 -10.74 31.10
N THR A 189 10.42 -11.74 31.08
CA THR A 189 11.25 -12.09 29.94
C THR A 189 10.90 -13.47 29.37
N SER A 190 10.41 -14.39 30.19
CA SER A 190 10.10 -15.77 29.81
C SER A 190 8.99 -15.85 28.75
N LYS A 191 9.15 -16.83 27.85
CA LYS A 191 8.17 -17.15 26.81
C LYS A 191 7.00 -18.00 27.35
N ALA A 192 7.19 -18.70 28.48
CA ALA A 192 6.16 -19.51 29.11
C ALA A 192 4.92 -18.69 29.50
N TYR A 193 5.11 -17.43 29.88
CA TYR A 193 4.04 -16.49 30.26
C TYR A 193 3.31 -15.84 29.07
N GLY A 194 3.70 -16.16 27.83
CA GLY A 194 3.06 -15.61 26.63
C GLY A 194 1.57 -15.93 26.52
N GLY A 195 1.12 -17.08 27.03
CA GLY A 195 -0.30 -17.43 27.04
C GLY A 195 -1.12 -16.62 28.04
N LEU A 196 -0.54 -16.33 29.21
CA LEU A 196 -1.16 -15.46 30.21
C LEU A 196 -1.28 -14.01 29.69
N ALA A 197 -0.23 -13.49 29.06
CA ALA A 197 -0.24 -12.15 28.48
C ALA A 197 -1.36 -11.99 27.44
N LYS A 198 -1.49 -12.97 26.52
CA LYS A 198 -2.55 -12.98 25.49
C LYS A 198 -3.96 -13.04 26.09
N LEU A 199 -4.16 -13.81 27.16
CA LEU A 199 -5.46 -13.86 27.82
C LEU A 199 -5.82 -12.52 28.46
N LEU A 200 -4.87 -11.89 29.15
CA LEU A 200 -5.10 -10.58 29.78
C LEU A 200 -5.35 -9.47 28.75
N GLU A 201 -4.67 -9.53 27.60
CA GLU A 201 -4.92 -8.62 26.47
C GLU A 201 -6.34 -8.80 25.91
N ALA A 202 -6.79 -10.05 25.74
CA ALA A 202 -8.14 -10.33 25.28
C ALA A 202 -9.22 -9.93 26.30
N LEU A 203 -8.96 -10.10 27.60
CA LEU A 203 -9.85 -9.61 28.66
C LEU A 203 -9.94 -8.08 28.66
N ARG A 204 -8.82 -7.38 28.45
CA ARG A 204 -8.78 -5.91 28.35
C ARG A 204 -9.65 -5.37 27.22
N ALA A 205 -9.70 -6.08 26.09
CA ALA A 205 -10.54 -5.70 24.95
C ALA A 205 -12.05 -5.72 25.28
N HIS A 206 -12.46 -6.51 26.27
CA HIS A 206 -13.85 -6.61 26.73
C HIS A 206 -14.14 -5.74 27.97
N ASP A 207 -13.21 -5.64 28.92
CA ASP A 207 -13.30 -4.70 30.05
C ASP A 207 -11.90 -4.24 30.51
N ALA A 208 -11.51 -3.03 30.09
CA ALA A 208 -10.21 -2.45 30.41
C ALA A 208 -10.03 -2.18 31.92
N ARG A 209 -11.13 -1.88 32.64
CA ARG A 209 -11.07 -1.47 34.06
C ARG A 209 -10.60 -2.60 34.97
N ILE A 210 -10.95 -3.84 34.65
CA ILE A 210 -10.55 -5.03 35.42
C ILE A 210 -9.03 -5.25 35.30
N VAL A 211 -8.48 -5.06 34.10
CA VAL A 211 -7.05 -5.29 33.82
C VAL A 211 -6.18 -4.13 34.31
N GLU A 212 -6.67 -2.90 34.19
CA GLU A 212 -6.00 -1.71 34.73
C GLU A 212 -5.95 -1.72 36.27
N ALA A 213 -7.01 -2.19 36.94
CA ALA A 213 -7.01 -2.37 38.39
C ALA A 213 -6.01 -3.44 38.87
N LEU A 214 -5.63 -4.38 38.02
CA LEU A 214 -4.58 -5.38 38.32
C LEU A 214 -3.16 -4.83 38.08
N ALA A 215 -3.02 -3.69 37.39
CA ALA A 215 -1.74 -3.07 37.08
C ALA A 215 -1.24 -2.09 38.17
N GLU A 216 -2.06 -1.77 39.17
CA GLU A 216 -1.71 -0.89 40.28
C GLU A 216 -0.88 -1.64 41.35
N PRO A 217 0.39 -1.26 41.60
CA PRO A 217 1.19 -1.86 42.65
C PRO A 217 0.69 -1.39 44.03
N GLN A 218 0.12 -2.27 44.84
CA GLN A 218 -0.15 -1.92 46.25
C GLN A 218 1.14 -1.91 47.06
N ALA A 219 1.57 -0.72 47.47
CA ALA A 219 2.61 -0.56 48.48
C ALA A 219 2.19 -1.23 49.80
N GLN A 220 3.06 -2.06 50.38
CA GLN A 220 2.92 -2.48 51.77
C GLN A 220 2.93 -1.22 52.64
N SER A 221 1.84 -0.96 53.38
CA SER A 221 1.84 0.08 54.39
C SER A 221 2.89 -0.28 55.45
N ARG A 222 4.03 0.41 55.40
CA ARG A 222 5.01 0.39 56.50
C ARG A 222 4.31 0.91 57.76
N THR A 223 4.48 0.14 58.81
CA THR A 223 4.17 0.47 60.20
C THR A 223 4.53 1.90 60.57
N LYS A 224 3.60 2.61 61.23
CA LYS A 224 3.94 3.82 62.01
C LYS A 224 3.57 3.57 63.46
N GLY A 225 4.59 3.38 64.29
CA GLY A 225 4.45 3.32 65.73
C GLY A 225 4.32 4.71 66.37
N VAL A 226 3.85 4.64 67.62
CA VAL A 226 4.02 5.59 68.73
C VAL A 226 2.95 6.71 68.90
N GLN A 227 2.01 6.37 69.80
CA GLN A 227 1.51 7.06 71.01
C GLN A 227 1.00 8.52 71.02
N SER A 228 -0.15 8.65 71.68
CA SER A 228 -0.48 9.60 72.77
C SER A 228 -1.45 10.76 72.50
N ARG A 229 -2.68 10.53 73.00
CA ARG A 229 -3.53 11.38 73.86
C ARG A 229 -4.32 12.58 73.29
N SER A 230 -5.62 12.47 73.63
CA SER A 230 -6.56 13.47 74.17
C SER A 230 -7.19 14.53 73.25
N GLY A 231 -8.52 14.41 73.11
CA GLY A 231 -9.46 15.45 73.55
C GLY A 231 -10.25 16.20 72.47
N GLY A 232 -11.58 16.19 72.59
CA GLY A 232 -12.39 17.37 72.31
C GLY A 232 -13.33 17.31 71.10
N GLN A 233 -14.62 17.47 71.40
CA GLN A 233 -15.80 17.59 70.54
C GLN A 233 -15.80 18.75 69.53
N ASP A 234 -16.57 18.50 68.46
CA ASP A 234 -17.48 19.38 67.71
C ASP A 234 -16.96 20.62 66.94
N GLY A 235 -17.35 20.67 65.66
CA GLY A 235 -17.26 21.86 64.81
C GLY A 235 -17.40 21.55 63.32
N GLU A 236 -18.63 21.64 62.80
CA GLU A 236 -18.97 21.55 61.38
C GLU A 236 -18.26 22.62 60.53
N GLY A 237 -17.83 22.23 59.32
CA GLY A 237 -17.29 23.13 58.31
C GLY A 237 -17.18 22.43 56.96
N VAL A 238 -18.18 22.66 56.11
CA VAL A 238 -18.39 22.08 54.77
C VAL A 238 -17.22 22.36 53.82
N GLY A 239 -16.71 21.31 53.16
CA GLY A 239 -15.80 21.40 52.01
C GLY A 239 -15.74 20.06 51.28
N GLY A 240 -16.27 20.01 50.05
CA GLY A 240 -16.54 18.78 49.29
C GLY A 240 -15.34 17.84 49.12
N GLY A 241 -15.37 16.73 49.86
CA GLY A 241 -14.54 15.56 49.60
C GLY A 241 -15.30 14.54 48.76
N ARG A 242 -14.87 14.34 47.50
CA ARG A 242 -15.20 13.10 46.77
C ARG A 242 -14.75 11.95 47.65
N GLY A 243 -15.72 11.18 48.12
CA GLY A 243 -15.52 10.07 49.04
C GLY A 243 -14.39 9.16 48.57
N SER A 244 -13.43 8.97 49.47
CA SER A 244 -12.57 7.81 49.54
C SER A 244 -13.46 6.55 49.63
N CYS A 245 -13.91 6.06 48.48
CA CYS A 245 -14.29 4.66 48.38
C CYS A 245 -12.96 3.93 48.31
N GLY A 246 -12.44 3.51 49.48
CA GLY A 246 -11.39 2.50 49.53
C GLY A 246 -11.93 1.27 48.81
N LEU A 247 -11.58 1.15 47.52
CA LEU A 247 -11.98 0.02 46.70
C LEU A 247 -11.35 -1.23 47.32
N SER A 248 -12.23 -2.18 47.59
CA SER A 248 -12.02 -3.22 48.59
C SER A 248 -10.95 -4.25 48.16
N ALA A 249 -10.67 -5.19 49.07
CA ALA A 249 -9.86 -6.38 48.86
C ALA A 249 -10.16 -7.31 47.63
N PRO A 250 -11.25 -7.21 46.82
CA PRO A 250 -11.57 -8.15 45.74
C PRO A 250 -10.58 -8.22 44.58
N ALA A 251 -9.80 -7.17 44.28
CA ALA A 251 -8.88 -7.19 43.12
C ALA A 251 -7.77 -8.25 43.31
N ARG A 252 -7.28 -8.42 44.55
CA ARG A 252 -6.32 -9.49 44.93
C ARG A 252 -6.90 -10.90 44.78
N ALA A 253 -8.22 -11.06 44.78
CA ALA A 253 -8.89 -12.35 44.65
C ALA A 253 -9.09 -12.80 43.19
N LEU A 254 -8.94 -11.90 42.21
CA LEU A 254 -9.22 -12.17 40.79
C LEU A 254 -8.10 -12.95 40.09
N LEU A 255 -6.87 -12.89 40.58
CA LEU A 255 -5.70 -13.51 39.94
C LEU A 255 -4.85 -14.28 40.96
N LYS A 256 -5.16 -15.56 41.13
CA LYS A 256 -4.41 -16.50 42.00
C LYS A 256 -3.34 -17.22 41.19
N PHE A 257 -2.12 -17.30 41.71
CA PHE A 257 -1.05 -18.14 41.18
C PHE A 257 -0.82 -19.34 42.12
N SER A 258 -0.43 -20.50 41.59
CA SER A 258 -0.06 -21.66 42.41
C SER A 258 1.18 -21.40 43.28
N THR A 259 2.03 -20.44 42.89
CA THR A 259 3.15 -19.94 43.71
C THR A 259 2.92 -18.48 44.10
N PRO A 260 3.15 -18.06 45.36
CA PRO A 260 3.02 -16.66 45.77
C PRO A 260 3.94 -15.76 44.94
N ARG A 261 3.43 -14.64 44.41
CA ARG A 261 4.18 -13.70 43.55
C ARG A 261 4.30 -12.32 44.19
N ASP A 262 5.41 -11.64 43.88
CA ASP A 262 5.59 -10.23 44.20
C ASP A 262 4.57 -9.38 43.40
N PRO A 263 3.67 -8.63 44.07
CA PRO A 263 2.72 -7.75 43.42
C PRO A 263 3.38 -6.70 42.49
N ALA A 264 4.60 -6.26 42.79
CA ALA A 264 5.31 -5.29 41.95
C ALA A 264 5.74 -5.90 40.61
N LEU A 265 6.21 -7.15 40.62
CA LEU A 265 6.62 -7.89 39.43
C LEU A 265 5.42 -8.24 38.54
N LEU A 266 4.27 -8.55 39.13
CA LEU A 266 3.00 -8.76 38.42
C LEU A 266 2.50 -7.46 37.77
N ALA A 267 2.53 -6.34 38.50
CA ALA A 267 2.16 -5.03 37.97
C ALA A 267 3.08 -4.61 36.82
N ALA A 268 4.39 -4.85 36.93
CA ALA A 268 5.35 -4.62 35.87
C ALA A 268 5.07 -5.49 34.63
N PHE A 269 4.74 -6.77 34.83
CA PHE A 269 4.37 -7.69 33.75
C PHE A 269 3.12 -7.22 33.01
N ILE A 270 2.07 -6.84 33.73
CA ILE A 270 0.81 -6.34 33.16
C ILE A 270 1.08 -5.03 32.40
N ASN A 271 1.79 -4.07 33.00
CA ASN A 271 2.09 -2.80 32.34
C ASN A 271 2.94 -2.95 31.07
N LEU A 272 3.97 -3.79 31.09
CA LEU A 272 4.91 -3.93 29.99
C LEU A 272 4.38 -4.81 28.87
N ARG A 273 3.75 -5.94 29.18
CA ARG A 273 3.32 -6.91 28.15
C ARG A 273 1.85 -6.84 27.77
N VAL A 274 0.99 -6.30 28.62
CA VAL A 274 -0.48 -6.31 28.41
C VAL A 274 -1.03 -4.90 28.18
N VAL A 275 -0.52 -3.90 28.90
CA VAL A 275 -0.99 -2.51 28.77
C VAL A 275 -0.35 -1.81 27.57
N ASN A 276 0.93 -2.07 27.25
CA ASN A 276 1.68 -1.35 26.21
C ASN A 276 2.41 -2.19 25.11
N PRO A 277 1.80 -3.19 24.46
CA PRO A 277 2.46 -3.99 23.41
C PRO A 277 2.80 -3.21 22.13
N GLU A 278 1.95 -2.25 21.73
CA GLU A 278 2.21 -1.40 20.55
C GLU A 278 3.40 -0.46 20.72
N HIS A 279 3.67 -0.01 21.95
CA HIS A 279 4.77 0.90 22.23
C HIS A 279 6.13 0.23 22.00
N GLU A 280 6.27 -1.06 22.32
CA GLU A 280 7.51 -1.80 22.06
C GLU A 280 7.73 -2.01 20.56
N HIS A 281 6.70 -2.42 19.83
CA HIS A 281 6.78 -2.60 18.37
C HIS A 281 7.06 -1.27 17.65
N TRP A 282 6.39 -0.19 18.07
CA TRP A 282 6.63 1.16 17.57
C TRP A 282 8.04 1.65 17.88
N ARG A 283 8.52 1.50 19.13
CA ARG A 283 9.89 1.90 19.52
C ARG A 283 10.95 1.14 18.73
N ARG A 284 10.79 -0.18 18.54
CA ARG A 284 11.69 -1.00 17.70
C ARG A 284 11.68 -0.54 16.25
N GLY A 285 10.51 -0.17 15.72
CA GLY A 285 10.38 0.38 14.37
C GLY A 285 11.07 1.73 14.22
N VAL A 286 10.91 2.65 15.18
CA VAL A 286 11.57 3.96 15.21
C VAL A 286 13.09 3.81 15.34
N GLU A 287 13.57 2.94 16.22
CA GLU A 287 15.00 2.66 16.39
C GLU A 287 15.61 2.08 15.11
N ALA A 288 14.92 1.11 14.50
CA ALA A 288 15.35 0.52 13.25
C ALA A 288 15.35 1.52 12.08
N ALA A 289 14.35 2.41 12.02
CA ALA A 289 14.29 3.48 11.04
C ALA A 289 15.44 4.48 11.23
N ALA A 290 15.72 4.90 12.48
CA ALA A 290 16.81 5.82 12.78
C ALA A 290 18.19 5.24 12.39
N LEU A 291 18.42 3.95 12.64
CA LEU A 291 19.64 3.25 12.24
C LEU A 291 19.73 3.10 10.72
N TYR A 292 18.64 2.72 10.05
CA TYR A 292 18.59 2.65 8.59
C TYR A 292 18.91 4.00 7.95
N ASN A 293 18.32 5.09 8.46
CA ASN A 293 18.59 6.43 7.96
C ASN A 293 20.06 6.84 8.15
N ARG A 294 20.69 6.44 9.27
CA ARG A 294 22.12 6.69 9.50
C ARG A 294 23.02 5.94 8.50
N LEU A 295 22.65 4.71 8.14
CA LEU A 295 23.43 3.86 7.22
C LEU A 295 23.24 4.26 5.75
N HIS A 296 22.01 4.59 5.35
CA HIS A 296 21.65 4.83 3.95
C HIS A 296 21.41 6.31 3.60
N GLY A 297 21.39 7.20 4.59
CA GLY A 297 21.13 8.64 4.43
C GLY A 297 19.68 8.97 4.03
N ASN A 298 18.77 7.99 4.04
CA ASN A 298 17.35 8.19 3.74
C ASN A 298 16.49 7.07 4.36
N LEU A 299 15.17 7.28 4.41
CA LEU A 299 14.15 6.28 4.81
C LEU A 299 13.43 5.62 3.63
N ARG A 300 14.11 5.43 2.49
CA ARG A 300 13.58 4.66 1.36
C ARG A 300 13.84 3.17 1.56
N VAL A 301 13.15 2.61 2.56
CA VAL A 301 13.26 1.19 2.90
C VAL A 301 12.48 0.34 1.88
N PRO A 302 13.12 -0.65 1.21
CA PRO A 302 12.41 -1.61 0.38
C PRO A 302 11.39 -2.41 1.19
N PHE A 303 10.22 -2.74 0.61
CA PHE A 303 9.15 -3.45 1.33
C PHE A 303 9.60 -4.78 1.96
N THR A 304 10.48 -5.51 1.27
CA THR A 304 11.01 -6.80 1.71
C THR A 304 12.19 -6.70 2.67
N TYR A 305 12.67 -5.48 2.96
CA TYR A 305 13.86 -5.29 3.78
C TYR A 305 13.61 -5.75 5.22
N ARG A 306 14.51 -6.60 5.70
CA ARG A 306 14.58 -7.08 7.08
C ARG A 306 15.96 -6.76 7.63
N VAL A 307 16.00 -6.37 8.90
CA VAL A 307 17.27 -6.15 9.60
C VAL A 307 18.09 -7.44 9.59
N PRO A 308 19.36 -7.42 9.14
CA PRO A 308 20.21 -8.61 9.04
C PRO A 308 20.27 -9.40 10.36
N ALA A 309 20.12 -10.73 10.25
CA ALA A 309 20.13 -11.65 11.38
C ALA A 309 21.53 -12.18 11.73
N GLY A 310 22.60 -11.68 11.11
CA GLY A 310 23.97 -12.09 11.46
C GLY A 310 24.29 -13.57 11.18
N ASP A 311 23.79 -14.13 10.08
CA ASP A 311 24.23 -15.43 9.57
C ASP A 311 25.26 -15.19 8.45
N ARG A 312 26.52 -15.57 8.74
CA ARG A 312 27.77 -15.76 7.95
C ARG A 312 28.03 -15.09 6.58
N GLU A 313 27.05 -14.58 5.84
CA GLU A 313 27.23 -13.90 4.55
C GLU A 313 27.00 -12.37 4.63
N ALA A 314 26.44 -11.87 5.74
CA ALA A 314 26.12 -10.45 5.95
C ALA A 314 26.95 -9.78 7.06
N GLU A 315 28.20 -10.24 7.28
CA GLU A 315 29.04 -9.74 8.39
C GLU A 315 29.42 -8.25 8.24
N THR A 316 29.47 -7.71 7.02
CA THR A 316 29.74 -6.28 6.77
C THR A 316 28.54 -5.34 6.99
N GLU A 317 27.30 -5.84 6.94
CA GLU A 317 26.08 -5.03 7.21
C GLU A 317 25.51 -5.26 8.61
N ALA A 318 25.92 -6.34 9.29
CA ALA A 318 25.52 -6.64 10.66
C ALA A 318 26.27 -5.79 11.72
N GLU A 319 27.41 -5.20 11.37
CA GLU A 319 28.15 -4.23 12.18
C GLU A 319 27.36 -2.91 12.32
N GLY A 320 26.39 -2.89 13.23
CA GLY A 320 25.62 -1.67 13.54
C GLY A 320 24.20 -1.92 14.06
N TRP A 321 23.70 -3.16 13.98
CA TRP A 321 22.34 -3.50 14.38
C TRP A 321 22.26 -4.17 15.77
N PRO A 322 21.47 -3.61 16.72
CA PRO A 322 21.20 -4.25 18.01
C PRO A 322 20.58 -5.64 17.89
N ALA A 323 20.90 -6.54 18.83
CA ALA A 323 20.33 -7.90 18.89
C ALA A 323 18.79 -7.90 18.99
N SER A 324 18.22 -6.86 19.62
CA SER A 324 16.77 -6.63 19.73
C SER A 324 16.09 -6.39 18.38
N LEU A 325 16.82 -5.98 17.34
CA LEU A 325 16.27 -5.63 16.03
C LEU A 325 16.50 -6.70 14.97
N ARG A 326 17.18 -7.80 15.27
CA ARG A 326 17.43 -8.89 14.31
C ARG A 326 16.14 -9.40 13.68
N SER A 327 16.16 -9.56 12.36
CA SER A 327 15.03 -10.01 11.54
C SER A 327 13.79 -9.11 11.59
N PHE A 328 13.88 -7.91 12.18
CA PHE A 328 12.77 -6.97 12.24
C PHE A 328 12.35 -6.54 10.82
N PRO A 329 11.04 -6.64 10.48
CA PRO A 329 10.55 -6.34 9.14
C PRO A 329 10.37 -4.83 8.94
N LEU A 330 11.48 -4.09 8.91
CA LEU A 330 11.46 -2.63 8.78
C LEU A 330 10.75 -2.17 7.49
N GLY A 331 10.93 -2.89 6.37
CA GLY A 331 10.27 -2.55 5.11
C GLY A 331 8.75 -2.60 5.18
N GLN A 332 8.21 -3.64 5.81
CA GLN A 332 6.78 -3.80 6.03
C GLN A 332 6.27 -2.77 7.05
N TRP A 333 7.01 -2.54 8.13
CA TRP A 333 6.66 -1.55 9.16
C TRP A 333 6.54 -0.13 8.59
N VAL A 334 7.52 0.30 7.76
CA VAL A 334 7.48 1.60 7.07
C VAL A 334 6.29 1.68 6.11
N ALA A 335 5.96 0.59 5.41
CA ALA A 335 4.80 0.55 4.51
C ALA A 335 3.47 0.65 5.28
N ASP A 336 3.36 -0.01 6.43
CA ASP A 336 2.17 0.06 7.27
C ASP A 336 2.03 1.43 7.94
N ALA A 337 3.13 2.06 8.35
CA ALA A 337 3.14 3.45 8.81
C ALA A 337 2.61 4.42 7.72
N ARG A 338 3.04 4.26 6.46
CA ARG A 338 2.51 5.06 5.33
C ARG A 338 1.01 4.84 5.10
N ARG A 339 0.53 3.60 5.25
CA ARG A 339 -0.90 3.28 5.11
C ARG A 339 -1.74 3.91 6.22
N LEU A 340 -1.27 3.84 7.47
CA LEU A 340 -1.95 4.46 8.61
C LEU A 340 -2.00 5.99 8.47
N TYR A 341 -0.91 6.61 8.02
CA TYR A 341 -0.88 8.04 7.71
C TYR A 341 -1.87 8.40 6.60
N ALA A 342 -1.88 7.67 5.48
CA ALA A 342 -2.78 7.91 4.37
C ALA A 342 -4.27 7.75 4.73
N ARG A 343 -4.58 6.94 5.75
CA ARG A 343 -5.95 6.76 6.29
C ARG A 343 -6.33 7.81 7.37
N GLY A 344 -5.38 8.62 7.83
CA GLY A 344 -5.60 9.55 8.95
C GLY A 344 -5.75 8.88 10.31
N GLU A 345 -5.31 7.62 10.45
CA GLU A 345 -5.41 6.83 11.69
C GLU A 345 -4.17 6.96 12.59
N MET A 346 -3.18 7.78 12.20
CA MET A 346 -1.94 7.96 12.95
C MET A 346 -1.99 9.16 13.89
N ASN A 347 -1.60 8.96 15.15
CA ASN A 347 -1.48 10.04 16.14
C ASN A 347 -0.43 11.09 15.73
N THR A 348 -0.70 12.37 16.03
CA THR A 348 0.18 13.51 15.71
C THR A 348 1.61 13.32 16.22
N ASP A 349 1.79 12.87 17.47
CA ASP A 349 3.12 12.62 18.05
C ASP A 349 3.94 11.59 17.25
N ARG A 350 3.27 10.57 16.68
CA ARG A 350 3.89 9.53 15.86
C ARG A 350 4.30 10.08 14.49
N ILE A 351 3.49 10.98 13.93
CA ILE A 351 3.80 11.69 12.68
C ILE A 351 5.05 12.54 12.90
N GLU A 352 5.06 13.41 13.92
CA GLU A 352 6.21 14.27 14.23
C GLU A 352 7.50 13.49 14.48
N GLN A 353 7.41 12.34 15.17
CA GLN A 353 8.56 11.49 15.45
C GLN A 353 9.18 10.93 14.16
N LEU A 354 8.35 10.50 13.21
CA LEU A 354 8.80 9.97 11.93
C LEU A 354 9.29 11.07 10.98
N GLU A 355 8.65 12.24 11.00
CA GLU A 355 9.10 13.42 10.24
C GLU A 355 10.50 13.88 10.67
N LYS A 356 10.78 13.89 11.98
CA LYS A 356 12.14 14.16 12.52
C LYS A 356 13.19 13.18 12.02
N LEU A 357 12.80 11.95 11.67
CA LEU A 357 13.68 10.94 11.10
C LEU A 357 13.80 11.03 9.56
N GLY A 358 13.11 11.97 8.91
CA GLY A 358 13.12 12.13 7.46
C GLY A 358 12.17 11.19 6.73
N MET A 359 11.04 10.81 7.36
CA MET A 359 10.07 9.89 6.77
C MET A 359 9.44 10.47 5.50
N VAL A 360 9.56 9.73 4.39
CA VAL A 360 8.86 10.04 3.14
C VAL A 360 7.51 9.33 3.16
N TRP A 361 6.43 10.07 3.40
CA TRP A 361 5.06 9.55 3.42
C TRP A 361 4.56 9.10 2.06
N SER A 362 4.88 9.87 1.02
CA SER A 362 4.48 9.63 -0.35
C SER A 362 5.62 9.96 -1.30
N HIS A 363 6.09 8.95 -2.05
CA HIS A 363 7.16 9.13 -3.03
C HIS A 363 6.68 10.02 -4.19
N PHE A 364 5.38 10.00 -4.47
CA PHE A 364 4.78 10.81 -5.51
C PHE A 364 4.73 12.29 -5.12
N ASP A 365 4.49 12.60 -3.84
CA ASP A 365 4.49 13.99 -3.37
C ASP A 365 5.91 14.54 -3.28
N LEU A 366 6.87 13.76 -2.78
CA LEU A 366 8.27 14.18 -2.80
C LEU A 366 8.77 14.43 -4.23
N ALA A 367 8.51 13.50 -5.16
CA ALA A 367 8.90 13.67 -6.57
C ALA A 367 8.17 14.85 -7.24
N TRP A 368 6.96 15.18 -6.78
CA TRP A 368 6.23 16.36 -7.21
C TRP A 368 6.90 17.64 -6.71
N GLU A 369 7.23 17.73 -5.43
CA GLU A 369 7.93 18.87 -4.83
C GLU A 369 9.32 19.09 -5.44
N GLU A 370 10.11 18.02 -5.64
CA GLU A 370 11.39 18.09 -6.35
C GLU A 370 11.22 18.64 -7.78
N GLY A 371 10.18 18.18 -8.48
CA GLY A 371 9.85 18.67 -9.82
C GLY A 371 9.38 20.12 -9.82
N LEU A 372 8.59 20.54 -8.82
CA LEU A 372 8.13 21.90 -8.65
C LEU A 372 9.29 22.86 -8.32
N ALA A 373 10.23 22.43 -7.47
CA ALA A 373 11.46 23.16 -7.19
C ALA A 373 12.31 23.33 -8.46
N ALA A 374 12.50 22.26 -9.23
CA ALA A 374 13.19 22.32 -10.52
C ALA A 374 12.46 23.22 -11.53
N ALA A 375 11.13 23.22 -11.53
CA ALA A 375 10.30 24.11 -12.37
C ALA A 375 10.48 25.58 -11.97
N ARG A 376 10.44 25.91 -10.68
CA ARG A 376 10.72 27.28 -10.17
C ARG A 376 12.13 27.74 -10.52
N GLY A 377 13.11 26.86 -10.34
CA GLY A 377 14.51 27.13 -10.71
C GLY A 377 14.68 27.34 -12.22
N TRP A 378 13.97 26.56 -13.05
CA TRP A 378 13.94 26.74 -14.49
C TRP A 378 13.33 28.09 -14.89
N THR A 379 12.18 28.46 -14.32
CA THR A 379 11.52 29.75 -14.57
C THR A 379 12.40 30.92 -14.16
N THR A 380 13.12 30.81 -13.04
CA THR A 380 14.07 31.85 -12.62
C THR A 380 15.18 32.08 -13.65
N ALA A 381 15.63 31.02 -14.33
CA ALA A 381 16.68 31.10 -15.34
C ALA A 381 16.18 31.51 -16.75
N HIS A 382 14.94 31.16 -17.12
CA HIS A 382 14.45 31.31 -18.50
C HIS A 382 13.20 32.19 -18.65
N GLY A 383 12.53 32.55 -17.54
CA GLY A 383 11.32 33.38 -17.51
C GLY A 383 9.99 32.66 -17.79
N HIS A 384 10.00 31.34 -18.05
CA HIS A 384 8.80 30.57 -18.39
C HIS A 384 8.93 29.07 -18.09
N LEU A 385 7.82 28.35 -17.99
CA LEU A 385 7.76 26.88 -17.85
C LEU A 385 7.68 26.11 -19.17
N LEU A 386 7.86 26.77 -20.30
CA LEU A 386 7.79 26.15 -21.63
C LEU A 386 9.05 25.34 -21.99
N ALA A 387 9.67 24.62 -21.05
CA ALA A 387 10.95 23.92 -21.24
C ALA A 387 10.92 22.86 -22.38
N PRO A 388 12.02 22.67 -23.14
CA PRO A 388 12.16 21.55 -24.09
C PRO A 388 12.24 20.19 -23.40
N LEU A 389 12.11 19.11 -24.16
CA LEU A 389 12.03 17.75 -23.58
C LEU A 389 13.33 17.31 -22.92
N ASP A 390 14.47 17.74 -23.46
CA ASP A 390 15.83 17.51 -22.97
C ASP A 390 16.27 18.52 -21.91
N ALA A 391 15.40 19.47 -21.53
CA ALA A 391 15.70 20.45 -20.50
C ALA A 391 16.02 19.78 -19.15
N THR A 392 17.13 20.21 -18.56
CA THR A 392 17.53 19.83 -17.21
C THR A 392 17.79 21.07 -16.36
N HIS A 393 17.49 20.97 -15.06
CA HIS A 393 17.81 21.98 -14.06
C HIS A 393 18.50 21.29 -12.88
N GLN A 394 19.77 21.62 -12.62
CA GLN A 394 20.58 20.99 -11.56
C GLN A 394 20.56 19.45 -11.62
N GLY A 395 20.63 18.87 -12.83
CA GLY A 395 20.58 17.42 -13.05
C GLY A 395 19.16 16.81 -13.04
N TYR A 396 18.14 17.55 -12.61
CA TYR A 396 16.75 17.11 -12.69
C TYR A 396 16.18 17.31 -14.10
N ARG A 397 15.54 16.28 -14.67
CA ARG A 397 14.97 16.31 -16.03
C ARG A 397 13.61 17.05 -16.07
N VAL A 398 13.65 18.37 -15.85
CA VAL A 398 12.47 19.24 -15.78
C VAL A 398 11.61 19.18 -17.05
N GLY A 399 12.23 19.00 -18.22
CA GLY A 399 11.52 18.87 -19.50
C GLY A 399 10.59 17.67 -19.57
N ILE A 400 11.07 16.50 -19.15
CA ILE A 400 10.29 15.26 -19.08
C ILE A 400 9.21 15.37 -18.01
N TRP A 401 9.55 15.93 -16.85
CA TRP A 401 8.59 16.13 -15.76
C TRP A 401 7.43 17.03 -16.19
N LEU A 402 7.70 18.18 -16.80
CA LEU A 402 6.67 19.08 -17.34
C LEU A 402 5.85 18.44 -18.46
N LYS A 403 6.44 17.60 -19.32
CA LYS A 403 5.68 16.82 -20.31
C LYS A 403 4.65 15.91 -19.63
N ASN A 404 5.06 15.18 -18.59
CA ASN A 404 4.18 14.28 -17.85
C ASN A 404 3.11 15.04 -17.07
N ALA A 405 3.47 16.17 -16.46
CA ALA A 405 2.54 17.08 -15.79
C ALA A 405 1.47 17.60 -16.77
N ARG A 406 1.85 18.05 -17.97
CA ARG A 406 0.90 18.50 -19.00
C ARG A 406 -0.05 17.38 -19.43
N ALA A 407 0.45 16.16 -19.60
CA ALA A 407 -0.38 15.02 -19.94
C ALA A 407 -1.41 14.71 -18.82
N ALA A 408 -0.98 14.77 -17.56
CA ALA A 408 -1.87 14.58 -16.41
C ALA A 408 -2.92 15.69 -16.27
N ALA A 409 -2.56 16.95 -16.56
CA ALA A 409 -3.51 18.07 -16.55
C ALA A 409 -4.53 18.00 -17.69
N ARG A 410 -4.10 17.64 -18.91
CA ARG A 410 -5.02 17.42 -20.04
C ARG A 410 -5.98 16.27 -19.78
N LYS A 411 -5.50 15.18 -19.17
CA LYS A 411 -6.37 14.08 -18.74
C LYS A 411 -7.39 14.52 -17.71
N ALA A 412 -6.99 15.35 -16.74
CA ALA A 412 -7.92 15.91 -15.75
C ALA A 412 -9.01 16.76 -16.42
N GLN A 413 -8.64 17.61 -17.38
CA GLN A 413 -9.58 18.43 -18.15
C GLN A 413 -10.53 17.60 -19.01
N GLU A 414 -10.04 16.53 -19.67
CA GLU A 414 -10.89 15.61 -20.43
C GLU A 414 -11.92 14.91 -19.52
N ILE A 415 -11.49 14.48 -18.33
CA ILE A 415 -12.38 13.87 -17.34
C ILE A 415 -13.46 14.85 -16.88
N GLU A 416 -13.09 16.10 -16.61
CA GLU A 416 -14.01 17.16 -16.24
C GLU A 416 -15.03 17.44 -17.35
N GLN A 417 -14.57 17.53 -18.60
CA GLN A 417 -15.44 17.70 -19.76
C GLN A 417 -16.42 16.53 -19.92
N ARG A 418 -15.93 15.28 -19.85
CA ARG A 418 -16.82 14.09 -19.92
C ARG A 418 -17.86 14.09 -18.81
N ARG A 419 -17.48 14.49 -17.59
CA ARG A 419 -18.43 14.61 -16.46
C ARG A 419 -19.48 15.68 -16.73
N ALA A 420 -19.09 16.84 -17.28
CA ALA A 420 -20.01 17.91 -17.64
C ALA A 420 -20.99 17.48 -18.77
N GLU A 421 -20.52 16.65 -19.70
CA GLU A 421 -21.31 16.07 -20.78
C GLU A 421 -22.14 14.84 -20.35
N GLY A 422 -22.03 14.39 -19.10
CA GLY A 422 -22.75 13.23 -18.57
C GLY A 422 -22.24 11.86 -19.06
N LEU A 423 -21.03 11.80 -19.64
CA LEU A 423 -20.42 10.59 -20.17
C LEU A 423 -19.66 9.80 -19.08
N PRO A 424 -19.58 8.46 -19.19
CA PRO A 424 -18.86 7.64 -18.23
C PRO A 424 -17.34 7.90 -18.27
N VAL A 425 -16.72 7.90 -17.09
CA VAL A 425 -15.26 8.03 -16.90
C VAL A 425 -14.68 6.67 -16.56
N GLU A 426 -13.87 6.10 -17.46
CA GLU A 426 -13.27 4.77 -17.28
C GLU A 426 -12.23 4.74 -16.14
N SER A 427 -11.38 5.76 -16.05
CA SER A 427 -10.35 5.83 -15.00
C SER A 427 -9.87 7.25 -14.73
N SER A 428 -9.86 7.64 -13.45
CA SER A 428 -9.23 8.87 -12.95
C SER A 428 -7.75 8.70 -12.61
N ALA A 429 -7.20 7.49 -12.73
CA ALA A 429 -5.81 7.22 -12.36
C ALA A 429 -4.84 8.05 -13.22
N GLY A 430 -3.91 8.76 -12.58
CA GLY A 430 -2.93 9.62 -13.26
C GLY A 430 -3.47 10.97 -13.74
N ALA A 431 -4.73 11.32 -13.42
CA ALA A 431 -5.22 12.68 -13.58
C ALA A 431 -4.56 13.60 -12.53
N MET A 432 -4.21 14.81 -12.93
CA MET A 432 -3.68 15.81 -12.01
C MET A 432 -4.78 16.32 -11.07
N THR A 433 -4.45 16.47 -9.80
CA THR A 433 -5.32 17.14 -8.81
C THR A 433 -5.37 18.65 -9.05
N GLN A 434 -6.47 19.30 -8.70
CA GLN A 434 -6.63 20.76 -8.84
C GLN A 434 -5.51 21.55 -8.14
N GLN A 435 -5.18 21.23 -6.89
CA GLN A 435 -4.10 21.89 -6.15
C GLN A 435 -2.75 21.88 -6.90
N ARG A 436 -2.38 20.74 -7.49
CA ARG A 436 -1.14 20.59 -8.27
C ARG A 436 -1.16 21.40 -9.57
N ARG A 437 -2.34 21.57 -10.17
CA ARG A 437 -2.52 22.42 -11.34
C ARG A 437 -2.33 23.89 -10.96
N GLU A 438 -2.96 24.33 -9.88
CA GLU A 438 -2.82 25.69 -9.33
C GLU A 438 -1.35 26.02 -9.02
N GLN A 439 -0.62 25.11 -8.37
CA GLN A 439 0.82 25.28 -8.08
C GLN A 439 1.68 25.56 -9.33
N LEU A 440 1.32 25.01 -10.49
CA LEU A 440 2.02 25.25 -11.76
C LEU A 440 1.54 26.52 -12.46
N GLU A 441 0.24 26.82 -12.39
CA GLU A 441 -0.35 28.04 -12.92
C GLU A 441 0.17 29.29 -12.18
N ASP A 442 0.41 29.20 -10.87
CA ASP A 442 1.05 30.23 -10.06
C ASP A 442 2.48 30.56 -10.52
N ILE A 443 3.18 29.59 -11.12
CA ILE A 443 4.54 29.80 -11.65
C ILE A 443 4.47 30.40 -13.05
N ASP A 444 3.65 29.82 -13.93
CA ASP A 444 3.46 30.29 -15.30
C ASP A 444 2.07 29.84 -15.79
N PRO A 445 1.10 30.76 -15.96
CA PRO A 445 -0.23 30.42 -16.45
C PRO A 445 -0.24 29.76 -17.84
N SER A 446 0.82 29.98 -18.63
CA SER A 446 0.96 29.43 -19.98
C SER A 446 1.65 28.06 -20.02
N TRP A 447 1.92 27.43 -18.87
CA TRP A 447 2.69 26.19 -18.78
C TRP A 447 2.08 25.01 -19.56
N CYS A 448 0.76 24.93 -19.67
CA CYS A 448 0.02 23.86 -20.35
C CYS A 448 -0.89 24.40 -21.48
N PRO A 449 -0.31 24.80 -22.63
CA PRO A 449 -1.10 25.30 -23.75
C PRO A 449 -1.93 24.20 -24.42
N ALA A 450 -3.03 24.62 -25.07
CA ALA A 450 -3.90 23.76 -25.88
C ALA A 450 -3.25 23.31 -27.21
N TRP A 451 -2.19 24.00 -27.64
CA TRP A 451 -1.40 23.73 -28.85
C TRP A 451 0.01 23.24 -28.49
N PRO A 452 0.89 22.95 -29.48
CA PRO A 452 2.24 22.48 -29.21
C PRO A 452 3.06 23.45 -28.33
N VAL A 453 3.74 22.91 -27.31
CA VAL A 453 4.58 23.69 -26.38
C VAL A 453 5.70 24.45 -27.11
N THR A 454 6.24 23.86 -28.18
CA THR A 454 7.26 24.51 -29.02
C THR A 454 6.72 25.76 -29.70
N TRP A 455 5.46 25.75 -30.14
CA TRP A 455 4.81 26.94 -30.70
C TRP A 455 4.65 28.02 -29.63
N GLN A 456 4.13 27.65 -28.45
CA GLN A 456 3.94 28.60 -27.34
C GLN A 456 5.27 29.22 -26.87
N ARG A 457 6.35 28.42 -26.82
CA ARG A 457 7.69 28.90 -26.48
C ARG A 457 8.17 29.94 -27.47
N ARG A 458 8.10 29.64 -28.78
CA ARG A 458 8.58 30.55 -29.82
C ARG A 458 7.76 31.85 -29.84
N PHE A 459 6.45 31.76 -29.68
CA PHE A 459 5.58 32.92 -29.49
C PHE A 459 6.05 33.78 -28.30
N HIS A 460 6.28 33.16 -27.14
CA HIS A 460 6.74 33.86 -25.94
C HIS A 460 8.12 34.52 -26.14
N LEU A 461 9.06 33.83 -26.80
CA LEU A 461 10.41 34.35 -27.06
C LEU A 461 10.40 35.51 -28.08
N VAL A 462 9.53 35.47 -29.09
CA VAL A 462 9.33 36.61 -30.00
C VAL A 462 8.72 37.78 -29.24
N ARG A 463 7.69 37.55 -28.43
CA ARG A 463 7.08 38.60 -27.60
C ARG A 463 8.11 39.27 -26.70
N LEU A 464 8.92 38.49 -25.97
CA LEU A 464 10.01 39.02 -25.14
C LEU A 464 11.01 39.84 -25.96
N HIS A 465 11.36 39.39 -27.16
CA HIS A 465 12.27 40.12 -28.04
C HIS A 465 11.69 41.48 -28.46
N LEU A 466 10.40 41.53 -28.78
CA LEU A 466 9.69 42.77 -29.13
C LEU A 466 9.53 43.70 -27.92
N ASP A 467 9.21 43.14 -26.73
CA ASP A 467 9.08 43.89 -25.48
C ASP A 467 10.42 44.56 -25.07
N GLU A 468 11.56 43.94 -25.42
CA GLU A 468 12.90 44.51 -25.24
C GLU A 468 13.29 45.54 -26.32
N GLY A 469 12.38 45.89 -27.23
CA GLY A 469 12.60 46.87 -28.31
C GLY A 469 13.19 46.30 -29.60
N GLY A 470 13.21 44.97 -29.75
CA GLY A 470 13.62 44.30 -30.98
C GLY A 470 12.60 44.45 -32.12
N THR A 471 13.06 44.30 -33.36
CA THR A 471 12.18 44.24 -34.54
C THR A 471 11.71 42.82 -34.81
N LEU A 472 10.57 42.64 -35.46
CA LEU A 472 10.07 41.31 -35.81
C LEU A 472 11.08 40.56 -36.71
N PRO A 473 11.64 39.42 -36.28
CA PRO A 473 12.59 38.66 -37.08
C PRO A 473 11.84 37.97 -38.22
N THR A 474 12.26 38.18 -39.46
CA THR A 474 11.54 37.65 -40.65
C THR A 474 12.39 36.71 -41.49
N ALA A 475 13.71 36.69 -41.30
CA ALA A 475 14.64 35.78 -41.95
C ALA A 475 15.28 34.80 -40.96
N ALA A 476 15.62 33.62 -41.47
CA ALA A 476 16.22 32.56 -40.66
C ALA A 476 17.61 32.98 -40.17
N GLY A 477 17.85 32.83 -38.86
CA GLY A 477 19.11 33.21 -38.22
C GLY A 477 19.19 34.65 -37.74
N ASP A 478 18.19 35.50 -38.02
CA ASP A 478 18.16 36.90 -37.57
C ASP A 478 18.27 37.01 -36.05
N VAL A 479 17.46 36.22 -35.35
CA VAL A 479 17.39 36.20 -33.89
C VAL A 479 17.26 34.77 -33.41
N VAL A 480 18.28 34.32 -32.67
CA VAL A 480 18.28 33.03 -31.98
C VAL A 480 18.22 33.28 -30.48
N ARG A 481 17.17 32.82 -29.82
CA ARG A 481 17.04 32.89 -28.36
C ARG A 481 16.76 31.52 -27.78
N GLN A 482 17.48 31.17 -26.71
CA GLN A 482 17.39 29.87 -26.03
C GLN A 482 17.47 28.66 -27.00
N GLY A 483 18.29 28.78 -28.05
CA GLY A 483 18.46 27.73 -29.08
C GLY A 483 17.37 27.66 -30.14
N GLU A 484 16.36 28.53 -30.11
CA GLU A 484 15.28 28.59 -31.10
C GLU A 484 15.53 29.75 -32.08
N ASP A 485 15.44 29.43 -33.38
CA ASP A 485 15.51 30.41 -34.48
C ASP A 485 14.13 31.05 -34.67
N LEU A 486 14.00 32.30 -34.18
CA LEU A 486 12.73 33.01 -34.14
C LEU A 486 12.29 33.44 -35.54
N GLY A 487 13.22 33.90 -36.38
CA GLY A 487 12.90 34.33 -37.74
C GLY A 487 12.42 33.16 -38.61
N ARG A 488 13.07 32.00 -38.53
CA ARG A 488 12.57 30.77 -39.20
C ARG A 488 11.15 30.41 -38.73
N TRP A 489 10.85 30.60 -37.45
CA TRP A 489 9.51 30.34 -36.93
C TRP A 489 8.48 31.34 -37.45
N VAL A 490 8.78 32.64 -37.45
CA VAL A 490 7.90 33.67 -38.01
C VAL A 490 7.61 33.36 -39.47
N THR A 491 8.62 33.05 -40.30
CA THR A 491 8.41 32.63 -41.69
C THR A 491 7.49 31.40 -41.79
N SER A 492 7.68 30.40 -40.92
CA SER A 492 6.83 29.21 -40.89
C SER A 492 5.38 29.52 -40.51
N VAL A 493 5.15 30.46 -39.59
CA VAL A 493 3.82 30.94 -39.17
C VAL A 493 3.15 31.68 -40.32
N ARG A 494 3.87 32.60 -40.99
CA ARG A 494 3.36 33.35 -42.16
C ARG A 494 2.96 32.42 -43.30
N HIS A 495 3.76 31.40 -43.61
CA HIS A 495 3.45 30.43 -44.68
C HIS A 495 2.32 29.47 -44.33
N GLY A 496 2.18 29.10 -43.06
CA GLY A 496 1.19 28.13 -42.57
C GLY A 496 -0.01 28.76 -41.87
N TRP A 497 -0.34 30.02 -42.18
CA TRP A 497 -1.37 30.80 -41.50
C TRP A 497 -2.74 30.11 -41.47
N ASP A 498 -3.09 29.42 -42.56
CA ASP A 498 -4.31 28.64 -42.76
C ASP A 498 -4.43 27.43 -41.82
N LYS A 499 -3.32 26.97 -41.23
CA LYS A 499 -3.28 25.82 -40.31
C LYS A 499 -3.39 26.21 -38.85
N LEU A 500 -3.33 27.51 -38.54
CA LEU A 500 -3.42 28.03 -37.18
C LEU A 500 -4.88 28.11 -36.74
N THR A 501 -5.14 27.93 -35.45
CA THR A 501 -6.49 28.19 -34.90
C THR A 501 -6.79 29.68 -34.92
N GLY A 502 -8.06 30.07 -34.88
CA GLY A 502 -8.44 31.49 -34.86
C GLY A 502 -7.81 32.28 -33.71
N VAL A 503 -7.64 31.63 -32.54
CA VAL A 503 -6.94 32.23 -31.39
C VAL A 503 -5.45 32.44 -31.70
N GLN A 504 -4.79 31.48 -32.35
CA GLN A 504 -3.38 31.61 -32.73
C GLN A 504 -3.17 32.70 -33.79
N GLN A 505 -4.07 32.81 -34.77
CA GLN A 505 -4.05 33.88 -35.78
C GLN A 505 -4.19 35.25 -35.11
N TRP A 506 -5.21 35.40 -34.24
CA TRP A 506 -5.42 36.62 -33.47
C TRP A 506 -4.21 36.98 -32.62
N MET A 507 -3.60 36.02 -31.91
CA MET A 507 -2.39 36.27 -31.11
C MET A 507 -1.20 36.71 -31.99
N CYS A 508 -0.98 36.08 -33.13
CA CYS A 508 0.12 36.43 -34.02
C CYS A 508 -0.07 37.82 -34.64
N GLU A 509 -1.29 38.14 -35.06
CA GLU A 509 -1.62 39.43 -35.67
C GLU A 509 -1.60 40.56 -34.63
N GLN A 510 -2.35 40.40 -33.53
CA GLN A 510 -2.59 41.48 -32.58
C GLN A 510 -1.47 41.66 -31.54
N VAL A 511 -0.77 40.57 -31.15
CA VAL A 511 0.29 40.65 -30.13
C VAL A 511 1.67 40.79 -30.76
N LEU A 512 1.93 40.10 -31.88
CA LEU A 512 3.26 40.09 -32.50
C LEU A 512 3.36 40.90 -33.80
N GLY A 513 2.24 41.34 -34.38
CA GLY A 513 2.23 42.05 -35.67
C GLY A 513 2.65 41.19 -36.86
N ILE A 514 2.39 39.88 -36.81
CA ILE A 514 2.70 38.96 -37.92
C ILE A 514 1.53 38.94 -38.90
N GLU A 515 1.82 39.22 -40.16
CA GLU A 515 0.85 39.15 -41.26
C GLU A 515 1.02 37.86 -42.11
N PRO A 516 -0.09 37.29 -42.64
CA PRO A 516 -0.03 36.14 -43.52
C PRO A 516 0.86 36.40 -44.74
N ALA A 517 1.61 35.39 -45.19
CA ALA A 517 2.40 35.52 -46.41
C ALA A 517 1.50 35.71 -47.64
N THR A 518 1.87 36.66 -48.49
CA THR A 518 1.20 36.89 -49.78
C THR A 518 1.51 35.74 -50.77
N GLY A 519 0.71 35.61 -51.84
CA GLY A 519 0.82 34.49 -52.79
C GLY A 519 2.21 34.31 -53.40
N ASP A 520 2.95 35.41 -53.58
CA ASP A 520 4.30 35.42 -54.15
C ASP A 520 5.40 35.09 -53.14
N GLU A 521 5.15 35.27 -51.85
CA GLU A 521 6.09 34.94 -50.76
C GLU A 521 6.01 33.45 -50.39
N LYS A 522 4.86 32.81 -50.60
CA LYS A 522 4.69 31.39 -50.29
C LYS A 522 5.56 30.54 -51.22
N PRO A 523 6.34 29.57 -50.70
CA PRO A 523 7.08 28.65 -51.55
C PRO A 523 6.10 27.89 -52.44
N LYS A 524 6.42 27.78 -53.73
CA LYS A 524 5.58 27.07 -54.70
C LYS A 524 5.22 25.68 -54.15
N PRO A 525 3.93 25.28 -54.18
CA PRO A 525 3.52 24.00 -53.64
C PRO A 525 4.34 22.89 -54.29
N ARG A 526 4.77 21.92 -53.49
CA ARG A 526 5.48 20.75 -54.01
C ARG A 526 4.54 20.03 -54.97
N THR A 527 4.87 20.00 -56.25
CA THR A 527 4.14 19.20 -57.24
C THR A 527 4.08 17.76 -56.74
N SER A 528 2.87 17.20 -56.70
CA SER A 528 2.67 15.86 -56.20
C SER A 528 3.37 14.85 -57.11
N GLN A 529 3.66 13.65 -56.59
CA GLN A 529 4.22 12.60 -57.45
C GLN A 529 3.25 12.20 -58.57
N ALA A 530 1.95 12.36 -58.35
CA ALA A 530 0.91 12.15 -59.35
C ALA A 530 0.96 13.25 -60.44
N ASP A 531 1.11 14.52 -60.05
CA ASP A 531 1.22 15.62 -61.02
C ASP A 531 2.49 15.48 -61.84
N LYS A 532 3.63 15.18 -61.19
CA LYS A 532 4.89 14.90 -61.89
C LYS A 532 4.76 13.72 -62.85
N TRP A 533 4.03 12.67 -62.46
CA TRP A 533 3.77 11.53 -63.32
C TRP A 533 2.92 11.95 -64.53
N ALA A 534 1.81 12.66 -64.31
CA ALA A 534 0.93 13.16 -65.36
C ALA A 534 1.67 14.07 -66.35
N THR A 535 2.48 15.01 -65.86
CA THR A 535 3.28 15.89 -66.73
C THR A 535 4.30 15.10 -67.57
N ASN A 536 5.00 14.11 -66.99
CA ASN A 536 5.94 13.30 -67.77
C ASN A 536 5.24 12.32 -68.73
N LEU A 537 4.04 11.82 -68.38
CA LEU A 537 3.22 10.99 -69.26
C LEU A 537 2.69 11.79 -70.45
N ALA A 538 2.24 13.02 -70.24
CA ALA A 538 1.84 13.94 -71.31
C ALA A 538 3.01 14.23 -72.27
N ALA A 539 4.23 14.41 -71.73
CA ALA A 539 5.43 14.54 -72.57
C ALA A 539 5.74 13.26 -73.37
N ALA A 540 5.51 12.08 -72.78
CA ALA A 540 5.65 10.81 -73.48
C ALA A 540 4.60 10.65 -74.59
N GLN A 541 3.35 11.09 -74.35
CA GLN A 541 2.27 11.08 -75.34
C GLN A 541 2.57 12.01 -76.51
N GLN A 542 2.97 13.26 -76.24
CA GLN A 542 3.38 14.21 -77.29
C GLN A 542 4.54 13.66 -78.15
N PHE A 543 5.52 13.01 -77.52
CA PHE A 543 6.62 12.38 -78.26
C PHE A 543 6.15 11.19 -79.10
N TYR A 544 5.25 10.37 -78.55
CA TYR A 544 4.69 9.21 -79.26
C TYR A 544 3.81 9.62 -80.44
N GLU A 545 3.00 10.67 -80.30
CA GLU A 545 2.19 11.22 -81.39
C GLU A 545 3.06 11.77 -82.53
N ARG A 546 4.23 12.36 -82.21
CA ARG A 546 5.18 12.86 -83.21
C ARG A 546 5.96 11.77 -83.93
N GLU A 547 6.48 10.79 -83.18
CA GLU A 547 7.47 9.82 -83.68
C GLU A 547 6.90 8.42 -83.89
N GLY A 548 5.65 8.15 -83.46
CA GLY A 548 5.01 6.84 -83.50
C GLY A 548 5.64 5.79 -82.57
N HIS A 549 6.65 6.15 -81.78
CA HIS A 549 7.36 5.26 -80.87
C HIS A 549 7.92 6.00 -79.65
N LEU A 550 8.15 5.28 -78.55
CA LEU A 550 8.74 5.85 -77.32
C LEU A 550 10.24 5.52 -77.13
N ASN A 551 10.99 5.46 -78.22
CA ASN A 551 12.46 5.27 -78.21
C ASN A 551 13.18 6.61 -78.06
N VAL A 552 13.07 7.19 -76.87
CA VAL A 552 13.63 8.51 -76.57
C VAL A 552 15.13 8.42 -76.23
N PRO A 553 16.04 9.14 -76.92
CA PRO A 553 17.45 9.19 -76.55
C PRO A 553 17.66 9.71 -75.12
N ARG A 554 18.60 9.15 -74.36
CA ARG A 554 18.77 9.46 -72.90
C ARG A 554 18.95 10.95 -72.57
N LYS A 555 19.53 11.74 -73.47
CA LYS A 555 19.75 13.19 -73.31
C LYS A 555 18.61 14.06 -73.84
N HIS A 556 17.59 13.47 -74.45
CA HIS A 556 16.48 14.19 -75.06
C HIS A 556 15.67 14.96 -74.02
N ILE A 557 15.38 16.21 -74.35
CA ILE A 557 14.54 17.11 -73.57
C ILE A 557 13.30 17.40 -74.43
N GLU A 558 12.13 16.99 -73.95
CA GLU A 558 10.87 17.30 -74.60
C GLU A 558 10.30 18.56 -73.94
N THR A 559 9.86 19.52 -74.75
CA THR A 559 9.28 20.77 -74.25
C THR A 559 7.77 20.65 -74.37
N LEU A 560 7.08 20.65 -73.22
CA LEU A 560 5.63 20.72 -73.18
C LEU A 560 5.21 22.20 -73.21
N THR A 561 4.43 22.60 -74.21
CA THR A 561 3.73 23.89 -74.19
C THR A 561 2.48 23.71 -73.35
N THR A 562 2.50 24.21 -72.12
CA THR A 562 1.30 24.19 -71.28
C THR A 562 0.55 25.49 -71.56
N GLY A 563 -0.51 25.42 -72.40
CA GLY A 563 -1.42 26.54 -72.67
C GLY A 563 -2.17 26.48 -73.99
N GLY A 564 -3.46 26.08 -73.93
CA GLY A 564 -4.49 26.40 -74.92
C GLY A 564 -5.20 25.22 -75.59
N GLU A 565 -6.27 24.71 -74.97
CA GLU A 565 -7.46 24.27 -75.73
C GLU A 565 -8.59 25.25 -75.41
N GLU A 566 -9.06 25.94 -76.44
CA GLU A 566 -10.24 26.81 -76.39
C GLU A 566 -11.48 25.95 -76.09
N ASN A 567 -11.89 25.91 -74.82
CA ASN A 567 -13.21 25.42 -74.48
C ASN A 567 -14.18 26.60 -74.44
N ASN A 568 -15.04 26.65 -75.45
CA ASN A 568 -16.08 27.65 -75.63
C ASN A 568 -17.15 27.44 -74.55
N GLY A 569 -17.12 28.20 -73.45
CA GLY A 569 -18.11 28.09 -72.38
C GLY A 569 -17.91 29.04 -71.19
N SER A 570 -18.72 30.10 -71.19
CA SER A 570 -19.17 30.96 -70.07
C SER A 570 -18.15 31.58 -69.11
N SER A 571 -18.13 32.91 -69.20
CA SER A 571 -17.69 33.96 -68.29
C SER A 571 -17.84 33.66 -66.79
N GLU A 572 -16.73 33.88 -66.07
CA GLU A 572 -16.57 34.49 -64.73
C GLU A 572 -15.42 33.81 -63.96
N ASP A 573 -14.18 34.02 -64.42
CA ASP A 573 -12.95 33.87 -63.61
C ASP A 573 -11.77 34.42 -64.43
N GLN A 574 -11.82 35.72 -64.69
CA GLN A 574 -10.92 36.40 -65.61
C GLN A 574 -9.73 37.01 -64.87
N GLU A 575 -8.94 36.20 -64.16
CA GLU A 575 -7.65 36.63 -63.58
C GLU A 575 -6.62 35.50 -63.44
N ARG A 576 -6.69 34.48 -64.30
CA ARG A 576 -5.56 33.58 -64.59
C ARG A 576 -5.23 33.63 -66.07
N ARG A 577 -4.49 34.66 -66.48
CA ARG A 577 -3.69 34.56 -67.71
C ARG A 577 -2.60 33.53 -67.43
N GLU A 578 -2.89 32.27 -67.71
CA GLU A 578 -1.85 31.25 -67.83
C GLU A 578 -0.92 31.67 -68.96
N GLU A 579 0.20 32.29 -68.60
CA GLU A 579 1.32 32.48 -69.51
C GLU A 579 1.63 31.11 -70.14
N ARG A 580 1.63 31.04 -71.47
CA ARG A 580 2.15 29.89 -72.21
C ARG A 580 3.54 29.58 -71.66
N ARG A 581 3.67 28.48 -70.93
CA ARG A 581 4.93 28.06 -70.32
C ARG A 581 5.44 26.83 -71.02
N ASP A 582 6.56 27.02 -71.69
CA ASP A 582 7.37 25.95 -72.25
C ASP A 582 8.14 25.31 -71.09
N VAL A 583 7.74 24.10 -70.70
CA VAL A 583 8.38 23.34 -69.61
C VAL A 583 9.33 22.31 -70.21
N PRO A 584 10.66 22.49 -70.11
CA PRO A 584 11.62 21.51 -70.60
C PRO A 584 11.70 20.30 -69.65
N LEU A 585 11.35 19.12 -70.14
CA LEU A 585 11.38 17.86 -69.40
C LEU A 585 12.42 16.93 -69.97
N LYS A 586 13.28 16.36 -69.10
CA LYS A 586 14.30 15.36 -69.48
C LYS A 586 13.64 13.99 -69.73
N LEU A 587 12.77 13.92 -70.73
CA LEU A 587 11.95 12.76 -71.06
C LEU A 587 12.80 11.50 -71.27
N GLY A 588 13.93 11.61 -71.95
CA GLY A 588 14.82 10.47 -72.21
C GLY A 588 15.43 9.85 -70.96
N ALA A 589 15.74 10.67 -69.95
CA ALA A 589 16.24 10.19 -68.66
C ALA A 589 15.09 9.58 -67.83
N TRP A 590 13.89 10.16 -67.90
CA TRP A 590 12.72 9.66 -67.19
C TRP A 590 12.24 8.30 -67.72
N ILE A 591 12.10 8.13 -69.04
CA ILE A 591 11.71 6.86 -69.68
C ILE A 591 12.71 5.76 -69.35
N ASN A 592 14.01 6.05 -69.42
CA ASN A 592 15.04 5.07 -69.08
C ASN A 592 14.96 4.65 -67.59
N ASN A 593 14.71 5.60 -66.70
CA ASN A 593 14.49 5.31 -65.28
C ASN A 593 13.24 4.42 -65.09
N GLN A 594 12.12 4.72 -65.75
CA GLN A 594 10.93 3.87 -65.68
C GLN A 594 11.19 2.45 -66.22
N ARG A 595 11.93 2.29 -67.34
CA ARG A 595 12.33 0.98 -67.87
C ARG A 595 13.18 0.19 -66.85
N SER A 596 14.16 0.85 -66.23
CA SER A 596 15.00 0.19 -65.20
C SER A 596 14.24 -0.22 -63.94
N ARG A 597 13.08 0.41 -63.68
CA ARG A 597 12.24 0.18 -62.49
C ARG A 597 10.95 -0.58 -62.81
N ALA A 598 10.86 -1.21 -63.98
CA ALA A 598 9.70 -1.96 -64.46
C ALA A 598 9.15 -2.95 -63.43
N ALA A 599 10.04 -3.69 -62.75
CA ALA A 599 9.66 -4.68 -61.73
C ALA A 599 9.04 -4.09 -60.45
N THR A 600 9.10 -2.76 -60.27
CA THR A 600 8.63 -2.05 -59.06
C THR A 600 7.50 -1.06 -59.34
N LEU A 601 7.05 -0.96 -60.59
CA LEU A 601 5.95 -0.07 -60.98
C LEU A 601 4.58 -0.73 -60.75
N THR A 602 3.58 0.08 -60.46
CA THR A 602 2.20 -0.40 -60.31
C THR A 602 1.64 -0.85 -61.67
N PRO A 603 0.74 -1.85 -61.71
CA PRO A 603 0.16 -2.35 -62.96
C PRO A 603 -0.47 -1.24 -63.82
N GLU A 604 -1.21 -0.31 -63.21
CA GLU A 604 -1.83 0.84 -63.89
C GLU A 604 -0.80 1.75 -64.58
N ARG A 605 0.37 1.96 -63.97
CA ARG A 605 1.44 2.79 -64.56
C ARG A 605 2.15 2.09 -65.70
N ILE A 606 2.26 0.76 -65.63
CA ILE A 606 2.79 -0.07 -66.71
C ILE A 606 1.84 -0.01 -67.90
N GLU A 607 0.54 -0.11 -67.67
CA GLU A 607 -0.50 0.01 -68.70
C GLU A 607 -0.48 1.38 -69.37
N GLN A 608 -0.46 2.46 -68.60
CA GLN A 608 -0.39 3.85 -69.11
C GLN A 608 0.81 4.08 -70.02
N LEU A 609 1.99 3.58 -69.67
CA LEU A 609 3.19 3.72 -70.51
C LEU A 609 3.18 2.78 -71.72
N SER A 610 2.64 1.56 -71.56
CA SER A 610 2.52 0.59 -72.65
C SER A 610 1.53 1.07 -73.72
N ALA A 611 0.45 1.75 -73.31
CA ALA A 611 -0.50 2.39 -74.21
C ALA A 611 0.14 3.49 -75.08
N VAL A 612 1.23 4.11 -74.60
CA VAL A 612 2.00 5.16 -75.29
C VAL A 612 3.23 4.56 -76.00
N GLY A 613 3.21 3.25 -76.28
CA GLY A 613 4.24 2.59 -77.10
C GLY A 613 5.56 2.28 -76.37
N MET A 614 5.57 2.24 -75.04
CA MET A 614 6.75 1.84 -74.25
C MET A 614 7.07 0.34 -74.42
N ARG A 615 8.32 0.04 -74.79
CA ARG A 615 8.88 -1.31 -74.75
C ARG A 615 9.70 -1.51 -73.48
N TRP A 616 9.41 -2.60 -72.76
CA TRP A 616 10.00 -2.93 -71.46
C TRP A 616 11.26 -3.80 -71.53
N THR A 617 11.73 -4.11 -72.74
CA THR A 617 12.94 -4.88 -73.02
C THR A 617 14.20 -4.03 -73.02
#